data_AF-A0A251X9X1-F1
#
_entry.id   AF-A0A251X9X1-F1
#
_cell.length_a   1.000
_cell.length_b   1.000
_cell.length_c   1.000
_cell.angle_alpha   90.00
_cell.angle_beta   90.00
_cell.angle_gamma   90.00
#
_symmetry.space_group_name_H-M   'P 1'
#
loop_
_entity.id
_entity.type
_entity.pdbx_description
1 polymer ?
#
loop_
_entity_poly.entity_id
_entity_poly.type
_entity_poly.pdbx_seq_one_letter_code
_entity_poly.pdbx_strand_id
1 'polypeptide(L)'
;MSKKVFCYKHVIGIIGLSFCVASQAQAPSAIDSEALRSRLQTCQIHFEADRLLTGQPGTAYQCYKSILEKYPKQSDAVAGLAAIAQRYEVWIRQAVHDQRPDKAKRYVQRLEVVAPDYPQLTELKEKIAKISSSTPSTSAREKTDTTITSTTVPRYTTVWQESVTGIRFVKIPAGCYTIGSQEAEEGRYPDEYSRSEVCLDAFWLGETEVTNAQYRKFVAAHDSRNYLQRTLNDDEQPVVFVSWDEAVAFADWLTQQYDGKFRFRLPSEAEWEYAARAGANASRFWGDDPHLACQFANVLDEITLSTNPFSSWAGDKNWHRCQDGFSVTAPVKQFQANAFGLYDTLGNVWEWTCSAYLNEEITRELALQCTSSSETMTRVIKGGGWSFRVHFIRSAMRYPEKMNSRNHYTGFRVLKEFVPQE
;
A
#
# COMPACT_ATOMS: atom_id res chain seq x y z
N MET A 1 -14.24 -4.32 -57.23
CA MET A 1 -13.37 -3.94 -58.37
C MET A 1 -12.40 -5.08 -58.66
N SER A 2 -12.45 -5.56 -59.89
CA SER A 2 -11.61 -6.54 -60.61
C SER A 2 -10.49 -7.28 -59.85
N LYS A 3 -10.59 -8.61 -59.78
CA LYS A 3 -9.42 -9.49 -59.84
C LYS A 3 -9.53 -10.31 -61.13
N LYS A 4 -8.68 -9.99 -62.11
CA LYS A 4 -8.39 -10.88 -63.25
C LYS A 4 -7.07 -11.60 -62.95
N VAL A 5 -6.88 -12.67 -63.75
CA VAL A 5 -5.63 -13.36 -64.13
C VAL A 5 -5.19 -14.55 -63.26
N PHE A 6 -4.86 -15.74 -63.79
CA PHE A 6 -4.87 -16.34 -65.14
C PHE A 6 -4.96 -17.87 -64.96
N CYS A 7 -5.57 -18.60 -65.90
CA CYS A 7 -5.42 -20.05 -66.04
C CYS A 7 -4.39 -20.34 -67.14
N TYR A 8 -3.42 -21.21 -66.89
CA TYR A 8 -2.63 -21.87 -67.94
C TYR A 8 -2.90 -23.38 -67.91
N LYS A 9 -3.23 -23.93 -69.08
CA LYS A 9 -3.34 -25.37 -69.32
C LYS A 9 -1.98 -25.90 -69.76
N HIS A 10 -1.47 -26.95 -69.10
CA HIS A 10 -0.65 -27.96 -69.76
C HIS A 10 -0.85 -29.37 -69.16
N VAL A 11 -1.51 -30.18 -69.98
CA VAL A 11 -1.38 -31.59 -70.32
C VAL A 11 -0.16 -32.39 -69.76
N ILE A 12 -0.51 -33.53 -69.13
CA ILE A 12 0.16 -34.85 -69.02
C ILE A 12 1.47 -34.98 -68.23
N GLY A 13 1.44 -35.83 -67.19
CA GLY A 13 2.55 -36.74 -66.87
C GLY A 13 2.91 -36.91 -65.39
N ILE A 14 2.55 -38.09 -64.85
CA ILE A 14 3.35 -38.89 -63.89
C ILE A 14 3.43 -38.44 -62.41
N ILE A 15 2.84 -39.30 -61.56
CA ILE A 15 3.16 -39.69 -60.17
C ILE A 15 3.51 -38.58 -59.17
N GLY A 16 2.61 -38.36 -58.20
CA GLY A 16 2.89 -37.70 -56.93
C GLY A 16 1.63 -37.45 -56.12
N LEU A 17 1.33 -38.32 -55.15
CA LEU A 17 0.36 -38.04 -54.09
C LEU A 17 0.98 -36.97 -53.16
N SER A 18 0.77 -35.69 -53.50
CA SER A 18 1.03 -34.55 -52.62
C SER A 18 -0.29 -34.08 -52.03
N PHE A 19 -0.55 -34.43 -50.77
CA PHE A 19 -1.56 -33.74 -49.96
C PHE A 19 -0.99 -32.37 -49.56
N CYS A 20 -1.33 -31.33 -50.32
CA CYS A 20 -1.21 -29.95 -49.86
C CYS A 20 -2.37 -29.66 -48.89
N VAL A 21 -2.13 -29.74 -47.58
CA VAL A 21 -3.00 -29.08 -46.61
C VAL A 21 -2.68 -27.60 -46.66
N ALA A 22 -3.47 -26.85 -47.44
CA ALA A 22 -3.51 -25.41 -47.32
C ALA A 22 -4.13 -25.07 -45.96
N SER A 23 -3.29 -24.77 -44.97
CA SER A 23 -3.71 -24.12 -43.73
C SER A 23 -4.23 -22.73 -44.07
N GLN A 24 -5.54 -22.63 -44.37
CA GLN A 24 -6.22 -21.35 -44.39
C GLN A 24 -6.23 -20.81 -42.96
N ALA A 25 -5.42 -19.78 -42.70
CA ALA A 25 -5.57 -18.97 -41.50
C ALA A 25 -6.95 -18.32 -41.57
N GLN A 26 -7.88 -18.89 -40.82
CA GLN A 26 -9.25 -18.40 -40.71
C GLN A 26 -9.19 -16.98 -40.13
N ALA A 27 -9.88 -16.03 -40.78
CA ALA A 27 -10.05 -14.70 -40.20
C ALA A 27 -10.69 -14.83 -38.82
N PRO A 28 -10.19 -14.11 -37.79
CA PRO A 28 -10.69 -14.23 -36.44
C PRO A 28 -12.20 -13.96 -36.42
N SER A 29 -12.94 -14.85 -35.76
CA SER A 29 -14.39 -14.68 -35.58
C SER A 29 -14.71 -13.33 -34.93
N ALA A 30 -15.91 -12.79 -35.16
CA ALA A 30 -16.33 -11.51 -34.59
C ALA A 30 -16.15 -11.46 -33.05
N ILE A 31 -16.40 -12.59 -32.38
CA ILE A 31 -16.23 -12.78 -30.93
C ILE A 31 -14.75 -12.67 -30.51
N ASP A 32 -13.83 -13.20 -31.30
CA ASP A 32 -12.38 -13.12 -31.04
C ASP A 32 -11.84 -11.69 -31.25
N SER A 33 -12.47 -10.91 -32.13
CA SER A 33 -12.12 -9.50 -32.40
C SER A 33 -12.53 -8.54 -31.28
N GLU A 34 -13.62 -8.83 -30.58
CA GLU A 34 -14.12 -8.04 -29.45
C GLU A 34 -13.34 -8.35 -28.17
N ALA A 35 -13.07 -9.63 -27.92
CA ALA A 35 -12.22 -10.07 -26.81
C ALA A 35 -10.80 -9.51 -26.93
N LEU A 36 -10.22 -9.48 -28.14
CA LEU A 36 -8.91 -8.87 -28.38
C LEU A 36 -8.90 -7.37 -28.09
N ARG A 37 -9.93 -6.63 -28.53
CA ARG A 37 -10.06 -5.19 -28.25
C ARG A 37 -10.17 -4.90 -26.75
N SER A 38 -11.01 -5.65 -26.03
CA SER A 38 -11.15 -5.53 -24.57
C SER A 38 -9.83 -5.82 -23.85
N ARG A 39 -9.07 -6.82 -24.32
CA ARG A 39 -7.77 -7.17 -23.73
C ARG A 39 -6.70 -6.11 -23.98
N LEU A 40 -6.64 -5.54 -25.19
CA LEU A 40 -5.74 -4.41 -25.50
C LEU A 40 -6.05 -3.19 -24.63
N GLN A 41 -7.33 -2.88 -24.42
CA GLN A 41 -7.74 -1.80 -23.51
C GLN A 41 -7.33 -2.09 -22.06
N THR A 42 -7.43 -3.35 -21.62
CA THR A 42 -6.95 -3.76 -20.29
C THR A 42 -5.43 -3.57 -20.16
N CYS A 43 -4.65 -3.94 -21.19
CA CYS A 43 -3.21 -3.71 -21.19
C CYS A 43 -2.86 -2.22 -21.11
N GLN A 44 -3.62 -1.38 -21.82
CA GLN A 44 -3.47 0.08 -21.77
C GLN A 44 -3.79 0.64 -20.38
N ILE A 45 -4.83 0.14 -19.70
CA ILE A 45 -5.15 0.51 -18.31
C ILE A 45 -4.00 0.13 -17.36
N HIS A 46 -3.35 -1.01 -17.56
CA HIS A 46 -2.15 -1.36 -16.79
C HIS A 46 -0.99 -0.40 -17.08
N PHE A 47 -0.83 0.02 -18.34
CA PHE A 47 0.23 0.95 -18.76
C PHE A 47 0.03 2.34 -18.17
N GLU A 48 -1.19 2.89 -18.24
CA GLU A 48 -1.55 4.21 -17.70
C GLU A 48 -1.47 4.25 -16.17
N ALA A 49 -1.69 3.11 -15.51
CA ALA A 49 -1.50 2.94 -14.07
C ALA A 49 -0.03 2.67 -13.68
N ASP A 50 0.94 2.86 -14.58
CA ASP A 50 2.38 2.58 -14.40
C ASP A 50 2.71 1.16 -13.89
N ARG A 51 1.80 0.19 -14.08
CA ARG A 51 2.01 -1.24 -13.76
C ARG A 51 2.77 -1.95 -14.89
N LEU A 52 4.01 -1.50 -15.17
CA LEU A 52 4.74 -1.90 -16.38
C LEU A 52 5.22 -3.36 -16.35
N LEU A 53 6.10 -3.71 -15.39
CA LEU A 53 6.60 -5.09 -15.16
C LEU A 53 6.25 -5.63 -13.76
N THR A 54 5.70 -4.79 -12.89
CA THR A 54 5.39 -5.11 -11.49
C THR A 54 4.04 -4.52 -11.10
N GLY A 55 3.19 -5.27 -10.40
CA GLY A 55 1.84 -4.84 -10.01
C GLY A 55 0.81 -5.98 -10.13
N GLN A 56 -0.24 -5.93 -9.32
CA GLN A 56 -1.36 -6.89 -9.33
C GLN A 56 -2.67 -6.20 -9.72
N PRO A 57 -3.68 -6.92 -10.27
CA PRO A 57 -3.69 -8.35 -10.63
C PRO A 57 -2.97 -8.70 -11.96
N GLY A 58 -2.22 -7.76 -12.53
CA GLY A 58 -1.48 -7.96 -13.79
C GLY A 58 -0.65 -6.73 -14.17
N THR A 59 0.19 -6.89 -15.20
CA THR A 59 1.10 -5.85 -15.69
C THR A 59 0.91 -5.60 -17.18
N ALA A 60 1.24 -4.40 -17.63
CA ALA A 60 1.16 -4.01 -19.04
C ALA A 60 2.05 -4.92 -19.90
N TYR A 61 3.28 -5.20 -19.45
CA TYR A 61 4.22 -6.09 -20.13
C TYR A 61 3.65 -7.50 -20.32
N GLN A 62 3.18 -8.14 -19.23
CA GLN A 62 2.60 -9.49 -19.33
C GLN A 62 1.33 -9.51 -20.18
N CYS A 63 0.51 -8.46 -20.08
CA CYS A 63 -0.72 -8.34 -20.85
C CYS A 63 -0.41 -8.27 -22.36
N TYR A 64 0.44 -7.34 -22.81
CA TYR A 64 0.82 -7.24 -24.22
C TYR A 64 1.57 -8.48 -24.72
N LYS A 65 2.46 -9.06 -23.91
CA LYS A 65 3.17 -10.30 -24.26
C LYS A 65 2.20 -11.46 -24.48
N SER A 66 1.21 -11.63 -23.61
CA SER A 66 0.18 -12.67 -23.76
C SER A 66 -0.70 -12.49 -25.00
N ILE A 67 -0.88 -11.25 -25.47
CA ILE A 67 -1.57 -10.98 -26.74
C ILE A 67 -0.68 -11.41 -27.90
N LEU A 68 0.61 -11.10 -27.87
CA LEU A 68 1.56 -11.48 -28.93
C LEU A 68 1.80 -12.99 -29.02
N GLU A 69 1.65 -13.73 -27.93
CA GLU A 69 1.68 -15.21 -27.96
C GLU A 69 0.54 -15.79 -28.83
N LYS A 70 -0.65 -15.16 -28.80
CA LYS A 70 -1.80 -15.58 -29.60
C LYS A 70 -1.88 -14.89 -30.97
N TYR A 71 -1.42 -13.64 -31.05
CA TYR A 71 -1.44 -12.79 -32.25
C TYR A 71 -0.07 -12.14 -32.47
N PRO A 72 0.92 -12.87 -33.01
CA PRO A 72 2.32 -12.42 -33.07
C PRO A 72 2.57 -11.14 -33.87
N LYS A 73 1.61 -10.71 -34.72
CA LYS A 73 1.70 -9.52 -35.57
C LYS A 73 0.76 -8.39 -35.15
N GLN A 74 0.20 -8.44 -33.93
CA GLN A 74 -0.71 -7.39 -33.48
C GLN A 74 0.08 -6.09 -33.20
N SER A 75 -0.20 -5.04 -34.00
CA SER A 75 0.52 -3.77 -34.00
C SER A 75 0.44 -2.97 -32.70
N ASP A 76 -0.72 -2.93 -32.06
CA ASP A 76 -0.99 -2.21 -30.81
C ASP A 76 -0.28 -2.86 -29.63
N ALA A 77 -0.19 -4.19 -29.59
CA ALA A 77 0.57 -4.89 -28.56
C ALA A 77 2.09 -4.70 -28.73
N VAL A 78 2.58 -4.68 -29.98
CA VAL A 78 3.97 -4.30 -30.28
C VAL A 78 4.23 -2.85 -29.85
N ALA A 79 3.32 -1.92 -30.19
CA ALA A 79 3.42 -0.51 -29.81
C ALA A 79 3.40 -0.33 -28.29
N GLY A 80 2.57 -1.10 -27.57
CA GLY A 80 2.50 -1.11 -26.11
C GLY A 80 3.82 -1.52 -25.45
N LEU A 81 4.48 -2.58 -25.94
CA LEU A 81 5.81 -2.97 -25.46
C LEU A 81 6.87 -1.90 -25.76
N ALA A 82 6.81 -1.27 -26.94
CA ALA A 82 7.70 -0.17 -27.29
C ALA A 82 7.49 1.06 -26.37
N ALA A 83 6.24 1.38 -26.01
CA ALA A 83 5.92 2.46 -25.09
C ALA A 83 6.44 2.19 -23.66
N ILE A 84 6.40 0.92 -23.20
CA ILE A 84 7.01 0.51 -21.93
C ILE A 84 8.53 0.74 -21.97
N ALA A 85 9.19 0.34 -23.06
CA ALA A 85 10.63 0.54 -23.22
C ALA A 85 11.01 2.03 -23.21
N GLN A 86 10.25 2.88 -23.92
CA GLN A 86 10.44 4.33 -23.91
C GLN A 86 10.24 4.93 -22.51
N ARG A 87 9.26 4.46 -21.75
CA ARG A 87 9.04 4.92 -20.36
C ARG A 87 10.26 4.62 -19.48
N TYR A 88 10.87 3.45 -19.63
CA TYR A 88 12.11 3.12 -18.92
C TYR A 88 13.30 3.96 -19.39
N GLU A 89 13.45 4.23 -20.68
CA GLU A 89 14.48 5.14 -21.18
C GLU A 89 14.40 6.51 -20.50
N VAL A 90 13.21 7.11 -20.43
CA VAL A 90 12.99 8.40 -19.78
C VAL A 90 13.42 8.35 -18.31
N TRP A 91 13.01 7.33 -17.57
CA TRP A 91 13.39 7.17 -16.16
C TRP A 91 14.89 6.90 -15.96
N ILE A 92 15.55 6.20 -16.88
CA ILE A 92 17.01 6.00 -16.84
C ILE A 92 17.71 7.35 -17.07
N ARG A 93 17.31 8.11 -18.09
CA ARG A 93 17.90 9.42 -18.40
C ARG A 93 17.71 10.40 -17.24
N GLN A 94 16.54 10.40 -16.60
CA GLN A 94 16.29 11.20 -15.40
C GLN A 94 17.18 10.76 -14.22
N ALA A 95 17.27 9.46 -13.94
CA ALA A 95 18.14 8.97 -12.86
C ALA A 95 19.63 9.25 -13.11
N VAL A 96 20.05 9.27 -14.37
CA VAL A 96 21.41 9.69 -14.77
C VAL A 96 21.62 11.18 -14.54
N HIS A 97 20.66 12.02 -14.95
CA HIS A 97 20.68 13.46 -14.69
C HIS A 97 20.78 13.77 -13.19
N ASP A 98 20.02 13.05 -12.37
CA ASP A 98 19.97 13.22 -10.92
C ASP A 98 21.15 12.58 -10.18
N GLN A 99 22.15 12.06 -10.91
CA GLN A 99 23.33 11.37 -10.37
C GLN A 99 22.98 10.19 -9.43
N ARG A 100 21.94 9.41 -9.76
CA ARG A 100 21.51 8.22 -8.98
C ARG A 100 21.84 6.91 -9.73
N PRO A 101 23.11 6.45 -9.72
CA PRO A 101 23.56 5.31 -10.52
C PRO A 101 22.80 4.01 -10.23
N ASP A 102 22.50 3.70 -8.97
CA ASP A 102 21.83 2.44 -8.62
C ASP A 102 20.36 2.42 -9.04
N LYS A 103 19.69 3.58 -9.01
CA LYS A 103 18.33 3.73 -9.55
C LYS A 103 18.33 3.53 -11.06
N ALA A 104 19.29 4.13 -11.76
CA ALA A 104 19.44 3.98 -13.20
C ALA A 104 19.76 2.52 -13.61
N LYS A 105 20.63 1.82 -12.87
CA LYS A 105 20.93 0.38 -13.08
C LYS A 105 19.67 -0.49 -12.98
N ARG A 106 18.82 -0.26 -11.97
CA ARG A 106 17.56 -1.02 -11.81
C ARG A 106 16.59 -0.79 -12.98
N TYR A 107 16.51 0.43 -13.52
CA TYR A 107 15.67 0.69 -14.69
C TYR A 107 16.26 0.09 -15.97
N VAL A 108 17.58 0.08 -16.15
CA VAL A 108 18.24 -0.64 -17.26
C VAL A 108 17.91 -2.12 -17.22
N GLN A 109 17.99 -2.76 -16.05
CA GLN A 109 17.61 -4.19 -15.90
C GLN A 109 16.16 -4.45 -16.33
N ARG A 110 15.24 -3.51 -16.05
CA ARG A 110 13.84 -3.62 -16.48
C ARG A 110 13.65 -3.38 -17.98
N LEU A 111 14.40 -2.42 -18.54
CA LEU A 111 14.42 -2.17 -19.98
C LEU A 111 14.94 -3.40 -20.74
N GLU A 112 15.96 -4.08 -20.24
CA GLU A 112 16.50 -5.33 -20.84
C GLU A 112 15.47 -6.46 -20.89
N VAL A 113 14.59 -6.57 -19.89
CA VAL A 113 13.50 -7.56 -19.89
C VAL A 113 12.44 -7.25 -20.94
N VAL A 114 12.18 -5.96 -21.19
CA VAL A 114 11.15 -5.51 -22.14
C VAL A 114 11.65 -5.50 -23.57
N ALA A 115 12.85 -4.98 -23.78
CA ALA A 115 13.48 -4.76 -25.07
C ALA A 115 15.00 -4.97 -24.94
N PRO A 116 15.50 -6.23 -25.03
CA PRO A 116 16.92 -6.53 -24.90
C PRO A 116 17.76 -5.86 -26.01
N ASP A 117 17.18 -5.66 -27.19
CA ASP A 117 17.82 -5.03 -28.35
C ASP A 117 17.51 -3.52 -28.46
N TYR A 118 17.16 -2.85 -27.34
CA TYR A 118 16.80 -1.44 -27.35
C TYR A 118 17.99 -0.56 -27.82
N PRO A 119 17.84 0.28 -28.87
CA PRO A 119 18.98 0.92 -29.55
C PRO A 119 19.90 1.75 -28.64
N GLN A 120 19.33 2.39 -27.61
CA GLN A 120 20.04 3.29 -26.70
C GLN A 120 20.66 2.57 -25.49
N LEU A 121 20.48 1.25 -25.35
CA LEU A 121 20.85 0.52 -24.13
C LEU A 121 22.34 0.63 -23.80
N THR A 122 23.21 0.55 -24.82
CA THR A 122 24.67 0.71 -24.66
C THR A 122 25.04 2.12 -24.18
N GLU A 123 24.50 3.15 -24.82
CA GLU A 123 24.72 4.57 -24.44
C GLU A 123 24.26 4.83 -22.99
N LEU A 124 23.09 4.31 -22.61
CA LEU A 124 22.54 4.46 -21.27
C LEU A 124 23.44 3.79 -20.22
N LYS A 125 23.95 2.59 -20.49
CA LYS A 125 24.89 1.87 -19.59
C LYS A 125 26.22 2.62 -19.43
N GLU A 126 26.77 3.17 -20.51
CA GLU A 126 28.00 3.97 -20.45
C GLU A 126 27.83 5.23 -19.61
N LYS A 127 26.70 5.93 -19.76
CA LYS A 127 26.37 7.11 -18.94
C LYS A 127 26.26 6.76 -17.45
N ILE A 128 25.65 5.63 -17.12
CA ILE A 128 25.55 5.12 -15.74
C ILE A 128 26.92 4.77 -15.17
N ALA A 129 27.79 4.13 -15.96
CA ALA A 129 29.14 3.80 -15.54
C ALA A 129 29.95 5.07 -15.21
N LYS A 130 29.81 6.11 -16.04
CA LYS A 130 30.48 7.40 -15.83
C LYS A 130 30.07 8.06 -14.50
N ILE A 131 28.77 8.13 -14.20
CA ILE A 131 28.30 8.69 -12.92
C ILE A 131 28.62 7.78 -11.72
N SER A 132 28.73 6.45 -11.95
CA SER A 132 29.17 5.51 -10.91
C SER A 132 30.65 5.70 -10.56
N SER A 133 31.49 6.06 -11.53
CA SER A 133 32.92 6.33 -11.33
C SER A 133 33.24 7.73 -10.80
N SER A 134 32.33 8.71 -10.96
CA SER A 134 32.53 10.08 -10.48
C SER A 134 32.03 10.32 -9.06
N THR A 135 31.49 9.29 -8.39
CA THR A 135 31.06 9.37 -7.00
C THR A 135 32.27 9.03 -6.11
N PRO A 136 32.85 9.96 -5.32
CA PRO A 136 33.96 9.62 -4.44
C PRO A 136 33.50 8.63 -3.37
N SER A 137 34.24 7.54 -3.22
CA SER A 137 34.01 6.52 -2.20
C SER A 137 34.16 7.13 -0.81
N THR A 138 33.05 7.30 -0.09
CA THR A 138 33.09 7.53 1.36
C THR A 138 33.18 6.17 2.07
N SER A 139 34.38 5.58 2.04
CA SER A 139 34.80 4.55 2.98
C SER A 139 35.56 5.22 4.13
N ALA A 140 34.82 5.71 5.12
CA ALA A 140 35.25 5.94 6.50
C ALA A 140 34.11 6.69 7.19
N ARG A 141 33.13 5.96 7.75
CA ARG A 141 32.31 6.53 8.81
C ARG A 141 33.01 6.21 10.10
N GLU A 142 33.84 7.17 10.49
CA GLU A 142 34.44 7.32 11.80
C GLU A 142 33.37 7.01 12.86
N LYS A 143 33.72 6.12 13.81
CA LYS A 143 32.95 5.90 15.02
C LYS A 143 32.99 7.20 15.83
N THR A 144 32.14 8.15 15.51
CA THR A 144 31.73 9.15 16.47
C THR A 144 30.67 8.51 17.33
N ASP A 145 31.12 8.22 18.55
CA ASP A 145 30.32 8.03 19.74
C ASP A 145 29.43 9.26 19.93
N THR A 146 28.37 9.35 19.12
CA THR A 146 27.27 10.25 19.40
C THR A 146 26.41 9.49 20.39
N THR A 147 26.82 9.61 21.65
CA THR A 147 25.94 9.58 22.82
C THR A 147 24.55 9.96 22.34
N ILE A 148 23.63 9.00 22.41
CA ILE A 148 22.20 9.29 22.32
C ILE A 148 21.97 10.27 23.46
N THR A 149 22.05 11.57 23.16
CA THR A 149 21.38 12.56 23.95
C THR A 149 19.92 12.19 23.76
N SER A 150 19.45 11.38 24.71
CA SER A 150 18.06 11.30 25.08
C SER A 150 17.65 12.76 25.30
N THR A 151 17.22 13.43 24.23
CA THR A 151 16.20 14.43 24.34
C THR A 151 15.03 13.67 24.92
N THR A 152 14.97 13.69 26.24
CA THR A 152 13.82 13.30 27.02
C THR A 152 12.66 14.09 26.46
N VAL A 153 11.96 13.53 25.46
CA VAL A 153 10.58 13.89 25.20
C VAL A 153 9.92 13.62 26.54
N PRO A 154 9.46 14.65 27.25
CA PRO A 154 8.90 14.43 28.56
C PRO A 154 7.70 13.49 28.39
N ARG A 155 7.72 12.36 29.13
CA ARG A 155 6.59 11.42 29.22
C ARG A 155 5.44 12.12 29.94
N TYR A 156 4.77 13.03 29.24
CA TYR A 156 3.51 13.64 29.69
C TYR A 156 2.34 12.80 29.17
N THR A 157 2.36 11.50 29.40
CA THR A 157 1.24 10.64 29.02
C THR A 157 0.15 10.80 30.07
N THR A 158 -0.68 11.83 29.93
CA THR A 158 -1.92 11.90 30.71
C THR A 158 -2.85 10.84 30.14
N VAL A 159 -3.21 9.85 30.96
CA VAL A 159 -4.13 8.77 30.55
C VAL A 159 -5.44 8.90 31.32
N TRP A 160 -6.54 8.80 30.60
CA TRP A 160 -7.89 8.74 31.15
C TRP A 160 -8.53 7.40 30.78
N GLN A 161 -9.03 6.67 31.76
CA GLN A 161 -9.79 5.45 31.51
C GLN A 161 -11.28 5.77 31.51
N GLU A 162 -11.91 5.55 30.37
CA GLU A 162 -13.34 5.70 30.16
C GLU A 162 -14.09 4.58 30.91
N SER A 163 -15.17 4.93 31.61
CA SER A 163 -15.76 4.07 32.65
C SER A 163 -16.69 2.97 32.11
N VAL A 164 -17.32 3.17 30.96
CA VAL A 164 -18.29 2.23 30.38
C VAL A 164 -17.54 1.07 29.74
N THR A 165 -16.62 1.35 28.83
CA THR A 165 -15.89 0.37 28.05
C THR A 165 -14.59 -0.05 28.72
N GLY A 166 -13.98 0.83 29.51
CA GLY A 166 -12.63 0.63 30.04
C GLY A 166 -11.54 1.06 29.06
N ILE A 167 -11.89 1.65 27.90
CA ILE A 167 -10.90 2.17 26.96
C ILE A 167 -10.05 3.23 27.66
N ARG A 168 -8.73 3.08 27.55
CA ARG A 168 -7.76 4.06 28.01
C ARG A 168 -7.48 5.02 26.86
N PHE A 169 -7.59 6.31 27.13
CA PHE A 169 -7.28 7.38 26.19
C PHE A 169 -6.03 8.12 26.65
N VAL A 170 -5.13 8.36 25.71
CA VAL A 170 -3.94 9.17 25.89
C VAL A 170 -4.21 10.59 25.41
N LYS A 171 -3.83 11.60 26.19
CA LYS A 171 -3.86 12.99 25.75
C LYS A 171 -2.74 13.24 24.73
N ILE A 172 -3.14 13.52 23.50
CA ILE A 172 -2.25 13.92 22.42
C ILE A 172 -2.10 15.45 22.47
N PRO A 173 -0.87 15.99 22.56
CA PRO A 173 -0.65 17.43 22.65
C PRO A 173 -1.04 18.13 21.35
N ALA A 174 -1.38 19.42 21.43
CA ALA A 174 -1.49 20.26 20.25
C ALA A 174 -0.13 20.39 19.57
N GLY A 175 -0.12 20.53 18.25
CA GLY A 175 1.11 20.73 17.49
C GLY A 175 0.93 20.67 15.99
N CYS A 176 2.01 20.93 15.27
CA CYS A 176 2.05 20.90 13.82
C CYS A 176 3.00 19.83 13.30
N TYR A 177 2.69 19.27 12.14
CA TYR A 177 3.56 18.34 11.42
C TYR A 177 3.29 18.41 9.91
N THR A 178 4.22 17.90 9.11
CA THR A 178 3.99 17.71 7.68
C THR A 178 3.33 16.35 7.46
N ILE A 179 2.13 16.36 6.90
CA ILE A 179 1.41 15.12 6.58
C ILE A 179 2.00 14.46 5.33
N GLY A 180 1.83 13.14 5.22
CA GLY A 180 2.26 12.37 4.05
C GLY A 180 3.74 12.00 4.10
N SER A 181 4.26 11.53 2.97
CA SER A 181 5.62 10.99 2.83
C SER A 181 6.52 11.96 2.09
N GLN A 182 7.80 11.98 2.51
CA GLN A 182 8.83 12.69 1.77
C GLN A 182 9.09 12.01 0.42
N GLU A 183 9.52 12.75 -0.59
CA GLU A 183 9.74 12.20 -1.94
C GLU A 183 10.75 11.03 -1.98
N ALA A 184 11.74 11.06 -1.08
CA ALA A 184 12.76 10.03 -0.96
C ALA A 184 12.34 8.82 -0.09
N GLU A 185 11.17 8.85 0.54
CA GLU A 185 10.70 7.79 1.43
C GLU A 185 10.49 6.47 0.65
N GLU A 186 11.17 5.41 1.08
CA GLU A 186 11.09 4.12 0.40
C GLU A 186 9.72 3.45 0.60
N GLY A 187 9.13 3.01 -0.52
CA GLY A 187 7.83 2.32 -0.51
C GLY A 187 6.62 3.25 -0.48
N ARG A 188 6.82 4.57 -0.61
CA ARG A 188 5.72 5.54 -0.73
C ARG A 188 4.86 5.34 -1.98
N TYR A 189 3.57 5.65 -1.84
CA TYR A 189 2.65 5.76 -2.97
C TYR A 189 2.49 7.22 -3.45
N PRO A 190 2.08 7.46 -4.70
CA PRO A 190 1.96 8.81 -5.25
C PRO A 190 0.99 9.73 -4.50
N ASP A 191 -0.13 9.17 -4.02
CA ASP A 191 -1.20 9.84 -3.27
C ASP A 191 -0.81 10.19 -1.82
N GLU A 192 0.36 9.73 -1.38
CA GLU A 192 0.93 10.07 -0.07
C GLU A 192 1.86 11.27 -0.14
N TYR A 193 2.07 11.88 -1.31
CA TYR A 193 2.86 13.10 -1.37
C TYR A 193 2.08 14.20 -0.64
N SER A 194 2.73 14.94 0.24
CA SER A 194 2.19 16.23 0.65
C SER A 194 3.31 17.09 1.21
N ARG A 195 3.22 18.38 0.92
CA ARG A 195 4.08 19.41 1.51
C ARG A 195 3.30 20.29 2.47
N SER A 196 2.10 19.86 2.86
CA SER A 196 1.22 20.65 3.70
C SER A 196 1.53 20.45 5.18
N GLU A 197 1.77 21.54 5.88
CA GLU A 197 1.78 21.56 7.34
C GLU A 197 0.35 21.51 7.86
N VAL A 198 0.11 20.59 8.79
CA VAL A 198 -1.17 20.43 9.49
C VAL A 198 -0.94 20.70 10.96
N CYS A 199 -1.69 21.65 11.51
CA CYS A 199 -1.70 21.96 12.94
C CYS A 199 -3.00 21.46 13.55
N LEU A 200 -2.88 20.76 14.67
CA LEU A 200 -3.99 20.16 15.41
C LEU A 200 -4.03 20.72 16.83
N ASP A 201 -5.24 20.94 17.33
CA ASP A 201 -5.46 21.13 18.76
C ASP A 201 -5.17 19.83 19.52
N ALA A 202 -5.07 19.92 20.84
CA ALA A 202 -4.94 18.72 21.66
C ALA A 202 -6.21 17.88 21.56
N PHE A 203 -6.08 16.55 21.62
CA PHE A 203 -7.21 15.62 21.64
C PHE A 203 -6.88 14.39 22.49
N TRP A 204 -7.84 13.52 22.70
CA TRP A 204 -7.64 12.25 23.39
C TRP A 204 -7.79 11.12 22.38
N LEU A 205 -6.85 10.19 22.32
CA LEU A 205 -6.90 9.05 21.41
C LEU A 205 -6.77 7.74 22.18
N GLY A 206 -7.50 6.71 21.77
CA GLY A 206 -7.40 5.36 22.35
C GLY A 206 -5.94 4.90 22.37
N GLU A 207 -5.48 4.46 23.55
CA GLU A 207 -4.13 3.94 23.82
C GLU A 207 -3.79 2.77 22.88
N THR A 208 -4.81 2.00 22.51
CA THR A 208 -4.78 0.82 21.62
C THR A 208 -5.92 0.90 20.60
N GLU A 209 -6.01 -0.06 19.67
CA GLU A 209 -7.28 -0.33 18.98
C GLU A 209 -8.37 -0.76 19.99
N VAL A 210 -9.64 -0.64 19.57
CA VAL A 210 -10.78 -1.17 20.35
C VAL A 210 -10.71 -2.69 20.36
N THR A 211 -10.80 -3.30 21.54
CA THR A 211 -10.73 -4.76 21.69
C THR A 211 -12.08 -5.43 21.50
N ASN A 212 -12.09 -6.75 21.28
CA ASN A 212 -13.33 -7.53 21.23
C ASN A 212 -14.16 -7.38 22.51
N ALA A 213 -13.54 -7.43 23.70
CA ALA A 213 -14.27 -7.26 24.97
C ALA A 213 -14.91 -5.88 25.10
N GLN A 214 -14.22 -4.83 24.65
CA GLN A 214 -14.76 -3.46 24.64
C GLN A 214 -15.91 -3.33 23.64
N TYR A 215 -15.74 -3.85 22.42
CA TYR A 215 -16.78 -3.80 21.40
C TYR A 215 -18.04 -4.60 21.77
N ARG A 216 -17.89 -5.73 22.48
CA ARG A 216 -19.04 -6.52 22.96
C ARG A 216 -19.90 -5.81 24.01
N LYS A 217 -19.42 -4.71 24.61
CA LYS A 217 -20.28 -3.85 25.45
C LYS A 217 -21.29 -3.05 24.62
N PHE A 218 -21.00 -2.81 23.35
CA PHE A 218 -21.92 -2.23 22.38
C PHE A 218 -22.75 -3.32 21.68
N VAL A 219 -22.09 -4.34 21.11
CA VAL A 219 -22.75 -5.47 20.42
C VAL A 219 -22.32 -6.78 21.06
N ALA A 220 -23.10 -7.24 22.05
CA ALA A 220 -22.77 -8.44 22.85
C ALA A 220 -22.54 -9.72 22.02
N ALA A 221 -23.19 -9.83 20.86
CA ALA A 221 -23.08 -10.98 19.97
C ALA A 221 -21.93 -10.88 18.94
N HIS A 222 -21.08 -9.85 19.00
CA HIS A 222 -20.00 -9.67 18.04
C HIS A 222 -18.97 -10.82 18.08
N ASP A 223 -18.57 -11.25 16.89
CA ASP A 223 -17.61 -12.32 16.66
C ASP A 223 -16.63 -11.94 15.52
N SER A 224 -15.37 -11.70 15.88
CA SER A 224 -14.26 -11.45 14.96
C SER A 224 -13.71 -12.71 14.28
N ARG A 225 -14.32 -13.87 14.52
CA ARG A 225 -14.12 -15.14 13.81
C ARG A 225 -12.71 -15.70 13.98
N ASN A 226 -12.42 -16.73 13.18
CA ASN A 226 -11.11 -17.33 13.05
C ASN A 226 -10.50 -17.03 11.67
N TYR A 227 -9.18 -16.98 11.60
CA TYR A 227 -8.41 -17.00 10.36
C TYR A 227 -7.46 -18.19 10.37
N LEU A 228 -7.57 -19.08 9.38
CA LEU A 228 -6.78 -20.31 9.29
C LEU A 228 -6.73 -21.10 10.62
N GLN A 229 -7.92 -21.33 11.22
CA GLN A 229 -8.09 -22.03 12.50
C GLN A 229 -7.48 -21.34 13.73
N ARG A 230 -7.10 -20.07 13.61
CA ARG A 230 -6.61 -19.25 14.73
C ARG A 230 -7.63 -18.17 15.05
N THR A 231 -7.86 -17.95 16.33
CA THR A 231 -8.80 -16.95 16.83
C THR A 231 -8.35 -15.53 16.50
N LEU A 232 -9.30 -14.72 16.05
CA LEU A 232 -9.22 -13.26 16.01
C LEU A 232 -10.20 -12.63 17.02
N ASN A 233 -10.85 -13.47 17.83
CA ASN A 233 -12.03 -13.14 18.62
C ASN A 233 -11.75 -13.15 20.13
N ASP A 234 -10.49 -13.28 20.54
CA ASP A 234 -10.14 -13.24 21.96
C ASP A 234 -10.35 -11.82 22.51
N ASP A 235 -10.67 -11.73 23.79
CA ASP A 235 -11.14 -10.49 24.45
C ASP A 235 -10.19 -9.31 24.32
N GLU A 236 -8.89 -9.57 24.33
CA GLU A 236 -7.82 -8.56 24.23
C GLU A 236 -7.30 -8.36 22.79
N GLN A 237 -7.75 -9.16 21.82
CA GLN A 237 -7.44 -8.90 20.41
C GLN A 237 -8.25 -7.69 19.90
N PRO A 238 -7.72 -6.94 18.92
CA PRO A 238 -8.45 -5.86 18.29
C PRO A 238 -9.71 -6.40 17.60
N VAL A 239 -10.80 -5.65 17.71
CA VAL A 239 -12.03 -5.97 17.01
C VAL A 239 -11.82 -5.84 15.49
N VAL A 240 -12.13 -6.92 14.76
CA VAL A 240 -12.11 -6.98 13.29
C VAL A 240 -13.43 -7.54 12.75
N PHE A 241 -13.60 -7.58 11.43
CA PHE A 241 -14.90 -7.83 10.78
C PHE A 241 -15.98 -6.79 11.12
N VAL A 242 -15.57 -5.56 11.41
CA VAL A 242 -16.45 -4.42 11.61
C VAL A 242 -16.33 -3.46 10.42
N SER A 243 -17.46 -2.99 9.93
CA SER A 243 -17.52 -1.99 8.86
C SER A 243 -17.25 -0.59 9.40
N TRP A 244 -17.03 0.36 8.50
CA TRP A 244 -16.83 1.76 8.91
C TRP A 244 -18.05 2.30 9.66
N ASP A 245 -19.26 2.03 9.15
CA ASP A 245 -20.52 2.46 9.80
C ASP A 245 -20.68 1.86 11.21
N GLU A 246 -20.23 0.63 11.43
CA GLU A 246 -20.24 -0.04 12.74
C GLU A 246 -19.23 0.58 13.71
N ALA A 247 -18.04 0.95 13.21
CA ALA A 247 -17.03 1.66 13.98
C ALA A 247 -17.50 3.08 14.38
N VAL A 248 -18.17 3.80 13.47
CA VAL A 248 -18.81 5.08 13.77
C VAL A 248 -19.94 4.91 14.79
N ALA A 249 -20.81 3.92 14.61
CA ALA A 249 -21.92 3.64 15.52
C ALA A 249 -21.42 3.31 16.94
N PHE A 250 -20.29 2.62 17.09
CA PHE A 250 -19.66 2.39 18.40
C PHE A 250 -19.25 3.72 19.07
N ALA A 251 -18.61 4.63 18.31
CA ALA A 251 -18.20 5.93 18.86
C ALA A 251 -19.41 6.82 19.20
N ASP A 252 -20.45 6.81 18.38
CA ASP A 252 -21.71 7.52 18.65
C ASP A 252 -22.44 6.93 19.87
N TRP A 253 -22.49 5.60 19.98
CA TRP A 253 -23.03 4.92 21.16
C TRP A 253 -22.26 5.33 22.43
N LEU A 254 -20.93 5.36 22.38
CA LEU A 254 -20.10 5.76 23.51
C LEU A 254 -20.34 7.23 23.91
N THR A 255 -20.55 8.12 22.95
CA THR A 255 -20.97 9.51 23.17
C THR A 255 -22.30 9.59 23.94
N GLN A 256 -23.27 8.73 23.58
CA GLN A 256 -24.57 8.67 24.25
C GLN A 256 -24.46 8.18 25.69
N GLN A 257 -23.49 7.32 26.03
CA GLN A 257 -23.29 6.88 27.42
C GLN A 257 -22.90 8.00 28.39
N TYR A 258 -22.54 9.16 27.86
CA TYR A 258 -22.16 10.34 28.60
C TYR A 258 -23.14 11.51 28.40
N ASP A 259 -24.35 11.26 27.87
CA ASP A 259 -25.34 12.29 27.56
C ASP A 259 -24.76 13.44 26.71
N GLY A 260 -23.81 13.12 25.82
CA GLY A 260 -23.11 14.11 24.99
C GLY A 260 -22.06 14.96 25.70
N LYS A 261 -21.84 14.77 27.02
CA LYS A 261 -20.77 15.46 27.78
C LYS A 261 -19.39 15.27 27.17
N PHE A 262 -19.15 14.08 26.60
CA PHE A 262 -17.96 13.77 25.83
C PHE A 262 -18.37 13.38 24.43
N ARG A 263 -17.68 13.93 23.43
CA ARG A 263 -17.86 13.54 22.04
C ARG A 263 -16.75 12.61 21.61
N PHE A 264 -17.14 11.41 21.19
CA PHE A 264 -16.27 10.40 20.61
C PHE A 264 -16.55 10.26 19.12
N ARG A 265 -15.50 9.97 18.35
CA ARG A 265 -15.57 9.70 16.91
C ARG A 265 -14.35 8.90 16.46
N LEU A 266 -14.33 8.51 15.20
CA LEU A 266 -13.09 8.08 14.57
C LEU A 266 -12.16 9.30 14.37
N PRO A 267 -10.83 9.11 14.46
CA PRO A 267 -9.89 10.18 14.13
C PRO A 267 -10.00 10.54 12.64
N SER A 268 -9.70 11.79 12.30
CA SER A 268 -9.35 12.14 10.93
C SER A 268 -8.03 11.48 10.55
N GLU A 269 -7.76 11.40 9.25
CA GLU A 269 -6.47 10.92 8.79
C GLU A 269 -5.31 11.76 9.35
N ALA A 270 -5.47 13.09 9.39
CA ALA A 270 -4.45 13.97 9.94
C ALA A 270 -4.17 13.72 11.42
N GLU A 271 -5.23 13.53 12.23
CA GLU A 271 -5.11 13.24 13.66
C GLU A 271 -4.43 11.90 13.90
N TRP A 272 -4.84 10.88 13.12
CA TRP A 272 -4.26 9.56 13.22
C TRP A 272 -2.77 9.57 12.90
N GLU A 273 -2.36 10.20 11.79
CA GLU A 273 -0.95 10.19 11.37
C GLU A 273 -0.07 11.05 12.29
N TYR A 274 -0.57 12.19 12.78
CA TYR A 274 0.11 12.98 13.80
C TYR A 274 0.40 12.13 15.05
N ALA A 275 -0.61 11.42 15.51
CA ALA A 275 -0.54 10.57 16.69
C ALA A 275 0.40 9.36 16.48
N ALA A 276 0.36 8.73 15.30
CA ALA A 276 1.24 7.61 14.95
C ALA A 276 2.71 8.04 14.85
N ARG A 277 2.99 9.22 14.26
CA ARG A 277 4.36 9.78 14.16
C ARG A 277 4.93 10.13 15.52
N ALA A 278 4.12 10.70 16.42
CA ALA A 278 4.55 11.14 17.74
C ALA A 278 5.85 11.97 17.73
N GLY A 279 5.98 12.88 16.74
CA GLY A 279 7.16 13.72 16.53
C GLY A 279 8.29 13.10 15.69
N ALA A 280 8.16 11.85 15.25
CA ALA A 280 9.12 11.23 14.34
C ALA A 280 8.96 11.75 12.90
N ASN A 281 10.10 12.12 12.30
CA ASN A 281 10.19 12.51 10.89
C ASN A 281 10.56 11.34 9.96
N ALA A 282 10.91 10.18 10.53
CA ALA A 282 11.15 8.96 9.77
C ALA A 282 9.83 8.37 9.26
N SER A 283 9.95 7.39 8.37
CA SER A 283 8.83 6.67 7.77
C SER A 283 8.01 5.83 8.76
N ARG A 284 8.61 5.47 9.91
CA ARG A 284 7.95 4.86 11.08
C ARG A 284 8.41 5.57 12.35
N PHE A 285 7.65 5.46 13.43
CA PHE A 285 8.02 6.12 14.69
C PHE A 285 9.30 5.58 15.33
N TRP A 286 9.73 4.37 14.93
CA TRP A 286 11.00 3.76 15.36
C TRP A 286 12.17 3.98 14.39
N GLY A 287 11.97 4.70 13.28
CA GLY A 287 12.99 4.93 12.25
C GLY A 287 12.64 4.29 10.90
N ASP A 288 13.61 4.30 9.99
CA ASP A 288 13.39 3.90 8.59
C ASP A 288 13.63 2.41 8.30
N ASP A 289 14.28 1.67 9.20
CA ASP A 289 14.53 0.24 9.01
C ASP A 289 13.24 -0.57 9.29
N PRO A 290 12.61 -1.16 8.25
CA PRO A 290 11.42 -1.96 8.47
C PRO A 290 11.71 -3.25 9.25
N HIS A 291 12.94 -3.73 9.32
CA HIS A 291 13.26 -5.00 9.98
C HIS A 291 13.36 -4.90 11.51
N LEU A 292 13.24 -3.70 12.06
CA LEU A 292 13.06 -3.46 13.49
C LEU A 292 11.60 -3.62 13.96
N ALA A 293 10.65 -3.83 13.03
CA ALA A 293 9.22 -3.80 13.30
C ALA A 293 8.77 -4.71 14.46
N CYS A 294 9.32 -5.92 14.60
CA CYS A 294 8.85 -6.89 15.60
C CYS A 294 9.09 -6.46 17.07
N GLN A 295 9.81 -5.36 17.33
CA GLN A 295 9.88 -4.74 18.67
C GLN A 295 8.72 -3.77 18.96
N PHE A 296 8.03 -3.32 17.90
CA PHE A 296 7.11 -2.20 17.88
C PHE A 296 5.73 -2.54 17.29
N ALA A 297 5.61 -3.67 16.57
CA ALA A 297 4.44 -3.99 15.77
C ALA A 297 4.33 -5.51 15.50
N ASN A 298 3.08 -5.99 15.40
CA ASN A 298 2.72 -7.27 14.78
C ASN A 298 2.57 -7.09 13.26
N VAL A 299 3.31 -7.84 12.44
CA VAL A 299 3.49 -7.55 11.01
C VAL A 299 3.67 -8.82 10.18
N LEU A 300 3.70 -8.70 8.84
CA LEU A 300 4.04 -9.84 8.00
C LEU A 300 5.51 -10.22 8.21
N ASP A 301 5.72 -11.27 8.99
CA ASP A 301 7.01 -11.76 9.44
C ASP A 301 7.24 -13.23 9.03
N GLU A 302 8.30 -13.86 9.56
CA GLU A 302 8.60 -15.27 9.28
C GLU A 302 7.53 -16.23 9.83
N ILE A 303 6.95 -15.93 11.00
CA ILE A 303 5.92 -16.77 11.63
C ILE A 303 4.64 -16.76 10.78
N THR A 304 4.17 -15.59 10.38
CA THR A 304 3.00 -15.44 9.52
C THR A 304 3.19 -16.17 8.18
N LEU A 305 4.36 -16.07 7.56
CA LEU A 305 4.64 -16.78 6.30
C LEU A 305 4.69 -18.30 6.48
N SER A 306 5.29 -18.80 7.56
CA SER A 306 5.37 -20.24 7.84
C SER A 306 4.00 -20.86 8.15
N THR A 307 3.09 -20.07 8.71
CA THR A 307 1.76 -20.51 9.15
C THR A 307 0.65 -20.22 8.13
N ASN A 308 0.93 -19.42 7.10
CA ASN A 308 0.05 -19.08 6.00
C ASN A 308 0.75 -19.27 4.64
N PRO A 309 0.98 -20.52 4.21
CA PRO A 309 1.69 -20.83 2.95
C PRO A 309 0.91 -20.40 1.69
N PHE A 310 -0.38 -20.06 1.84
CA PHE A 310 -1.24 -19.56 0.76
C PHE A 310 -1.39 -18.04 0.78
N SER A 311 -0.61 -17.34 1.61
CA SER A 311 -0.54 -15.88 1.57
C SER A 311 -0.29 -15.45 0.13
N SER A 312 -1.09 -14.50 -0.37
CA SER A 312 -0.91 -13.90 -1.71
C SER A 312 0.49 -13.27 -1.88
N TRP A 313 1.23 -13.15 -0.76
CA TRP A 313 2.59 -12.65 -0.69
C TRP A 313 3.67 -13.74 -0.64
N ALA A 314 3.31 -15.03 -0.58
CA ALA A 314 4.25 -16.14 -0.54
C ALA A 314 5.20 -16.09 -1.76
N GLY A 315 6.51 -16.06 -1.48
CA GLY A 315 7.58 -15.96 -2.50
C GLY A 315 8.11 -14.54 -2.74
N ASP A 316 7.47 -13.50 -2.20
CA ASP A 316 8.02 -12.14 -2.18
C ASP A 316 9.01 -11.98 -1.00
N LYS A 317 10.06 -11.17 -1.18
CA LYS A 317 11.06 -10.87 -0.14
C LYS A 317 10.74 -9.58 0.64
N ASN A 318 9.62 -8.92 0.35
CA ASN A 318 9.18 -7.66 0.95
C ASN A 318 8.40 -7.86 2.27
N TRP A 319 8.91 -8.68 3.17
CA TRP A 319 8.36 -8.93 4.51
C TRP A 319 9.36 -8.53 5.59
N HIS A 320 8.91 -8.43 6.84
CA HIS A 320 9.74 -8.03 7.96
C HIS A 320 10.61 -9.19 8.41
N ARG A 321 11.92 -9.11 8.16
CA ARG A 321 12.95 -10.10 8.53
C ARG A 321 13.20 -10.18 10.05
N CYS A 322 12.16 -10.46 10.79
CA CYS A 322 12.12 -10.64 12.23
C CYS A 322 11.01 -11.64 12.60
N GLN A 323 10.81 -11.87 13.90
CA GLN A 323 9.72 -12.68 14.43
C GLN A 323 9.02 -11.92 15.55
N ASP A 324 7.72 -11.68 15.43
CA ASP A 324 6.92 -10.93 16.43
C ASP A 324 6.16 -11.84 17.41
N GLY A 325 6.08 -13.13 17.11
CA GLY A 325 5.44 -14.15 17.96
C GLY A 325 3.99 -14.45 17.59
N PHE A 326 3.41 -13.77 16.60
CA PHE A 326 1.99 -13.88 16.25
C PHE A 326 1.79 -14.22 14.78
N SER A 327 0.89 -15.16 14.51
CA SER A 327 0.53 -15.59 13.14
C SER A 327 -0.75 -14.95 12.61
N VAL A 328 -1.45 -14.21 13.48
CA VAL A 328 -2.70 -13.46 13.23
C VAL A 328 -2.65 -12.22 14.13
N THR A 329 -3.77 -11.51 14.34
CA THR A 329 -3.82 -10.39 15.29
C THR A 329 -3.26 -10.79 16.67
N ALA A 330 -2.50 -9.89 17.26
CA ALA A 330 -2.01 -10.04 18.62
C ALA A 330 -3.06 -9.44 19.56
N PRO A 331 -3.07 -9.84 20.85
CA PRO A 331 -3.64 -8.97 21.88
C PRO A 331 -3.09 -7.55 21.71
N VAL A 332 -3.87 -6.53 22.06
CA VAL A 332 -3.36 -5.16 22.01
C VAL A 332 -2.24 -4.97 23.04
N LYS A 333 -1.40 -3.94 22.84
CA LYS A 333 -0.39 -3.49 23.81
C LYS A 333 0.73 -4.52 24.10
N GLN A 334 1.09 -5.35 23.13
CA GLN A 334 2.20 -6.32 23.27
C GLN A 334 3.57 -5.76 22.89
N PHE A 335 3.59 -4.69 22.10
CA PHE A 335 4.81 -4.09 21.56
C PHE A 335 5.13 -2.74 22.22
N GLN A 336 6.28 -2.17 21.90
CA GLN A 336 6.67 -0.87 22.43
C GLN A 336 5.80 0.26 21.86
N ALA A 337 5.29 1.10 22.76
CA ALA A 337 4.55 2.31 22.37
C ALA A 337 5.44 3.36 21.69
N ASN A 338 4.81 4.23 20.90
CA ASN A 338 5.45 5.42 20.37
C ASN A 338 5.68 6.50 21.45
N ALA A 339 6.29 7.62 21.10
CA ALA A 339 6.65 8.68 22.05
C ALA A 339 5.44 9.37 22.72
N PHE A 340 4.24 9.25 22.16
CA PHE A 340 3.01 9.72 22.79
C PHE A 340 2.41 8.69 23.74
N GLY A 341 2.89 7.43 23.74
CA GLY A 341 2.35 6.36 24.58
C GLY A 341 1.20 5.59 23.93
N LEU A 342 1.08 5.66 22.60
CA LEU A 342 0.13 4.87 21.83
C LEU A 342 0.79 3.56 21.38
N TYR A 343 0.01 2.49 21.40
CA TYR A 343 0.40 1.15 20.99
C TYR A 343 -0.26 0.79 19.67
N ASP A 344 0.40 -0.09 18.93
CA ASP A 344 -0.15 -0.75 17.74
C ASP A 344 -0.62 0.22 16.64
N THR A 345 -0.16 1.48 16.65
CA THR A 345 -0.48 2.44 15.58
C THR A 345 0.13 2.02 14.25
N LEU A 346 1.13 1.13 14.25
CA LEU A 346 1.66 0.51 13.04
C LEU A 346 1.65 -1.00 13.25
N GLY A 347 1.08 -1.76 12.31
CA GLY A 347 0.89 -3.21 12.43
C GLY A 347 -0.43 -3.60 13.10
N ASN A 348 -0.51 -4.86 13.54
CA ASN A 348 -1.69 -5.52 14.10
C ASN A 348 -2.93 -5.45 13.18
N VAL A 349 -3.73 -4.39 13.21
CA VAL A 349 -4.82 -4.19 12.26
C VAL A 349 -4.79 -2.79 11.65
N TRP A 350 -5.31 -2.69 10.43
CA TRP A 350 -5.63 -1.41 9.83
C TRP A 350 -6.75 -0.74 10.62
N GLU A 351 -6.75 0.58 10.66
CA GLU A 351 -7.70 1.33 11.46
C GLU A 351 -8.54 2.28 10.62
N TRP A 352 -9.86 2.21 10.78
CA TRP A 352 -10.81 3.16 10.20
C TRP A 352 -10.55 4.60 10.67
N THR A 353 -10.51 5.53 9.73
CA THR A 353 -10.59 6.98 9.99
C THR A 353 -11.93 7.53 9.50
N CYS A 354 -12.31 8.73 9.95
CA CYS A 354 -13.50 9.42 9.44
C CYS A 354 -13.32 10.04 8.03
N SER A 355 -12.10 10.02 7.49
CA SER A 355 -11.74 10.72 6.25
C SER A 355 -12.11 9.91 5.01
N ALA A 356 -12.66 10.58 4.00
CA ALA A 356 -12.88 9.97 2.70
C ALA A 356 -11.55 9.75 1.99
N TYR A 357 -11.44 8.62 1.27
CA TYR A 357 -10.34 8.43 0.35
C TYR A 357 -10.69 9.03 -1.00
N LEU A 358 -9.99 10.09 -1.38
CA LEU A 358 -9.95 10.61 -2.74
C LEU A 358 -8.65 10.11 -3.37
N ASN A 359 -8.72 9.60 -4.60
CA ASN A 359 -7.56 9.11 -5.35
C ASN A 359 -6.71 10.27 -5.89
N GLU A 360 -6.45 11.23 -5.02
CA GLU A 360 -5.73 12.47 -5.25
C GLU A 360 -4.64 12.59 -4.18
N GLU A 361 -3.68 13.46 -4.45
CA GLU A 361 -2.65 13.82 -3.48
C GLU A 361 -3.30 14.33 -2.18
N ILE A 362 -2.82 13.84 -1.03
CA ILE A 362 -3.36 14.29 0.25
C ILE A 362 -3.04 15.77 0.51
N THR A 363 -4.09 16.57 0.69
CA THR A 363 -3.99 17.98 1.10
C THR A 363 -4.29 18.14 2.59
N ARG A 364 -3.89 19.28 3.17
CA ARG A 364 -4.24 19.64 4.55
C ARG A 364 -5.76 19.62 4.78
N GLU A 365 -6.52 20.19 3.86
CA GLU A 365 -7.97 20.32 3.97
C GLU A 365 -8.64 18.94 3.98
N LEU A 366 -8.24 18.07 3.05
CA LEU A 366 -8.77 16.71 2.94
C LEU A 366 -8.43 15.87 4.19
N ALA A 367 -7.20 16.00 4.68
CA ALA A 367 -6.73 15.22 5.81
C ALA A 367 -7.39 15.58 7.14
N LEU A 368 -7.78 16.85 7.31
CA LEU A 368 -8.49 17.35 8.50
C LEU A 368 -9.98 17.03 8.46
N GLN A 369 -10.55 16.75 7.29
CA GLN A 369 -11.98 16.61 7.11
C GLN A 369 -12.47 15.20 7.51
N CYS A 370 -13.41 15.17 8.45
CA CYS A 370 -14.36 14.06 8.56
C CYS A 370 -15.54 14.34 7.62
N THR A 371 -15.80 13.46 6.66
CA THR A 371 -16.96 13.63 5.76
C THR A 371 -18.01 12.56 5.99
N SER A 372 -19.25 13.02 6.18
CA SER A 372 -20.44 12.18 6.15
C SER A 372 -21.01 12.02 4.73
N SER A 373 -20.51 12.77 3.73
CA SER A 373 -21.13 12.84 2.40
C SER A 373 -20.79 11.63 1.52
N SER A 374 -21.79 11.23 0.74
CA SER A 374 -21.88 10.01 -0.07
C SER A 374 -21.08 10.03 -1.38
N GLU A 375 -20.19 11.00 -1.59
CA GLU A 375 -19.50 11.13 -2.88
C GLU A 375 -18.52 9.98 -3.14
N THR A 376 -17.93 9.42 -2.08
CA THR A 376 -17.15 8.18 -2.16
C THR A 376 -17.59 7.18 -1.08
N MET A 377 -17.79 5.92 -1.50
CA MET A 377 -18.07 4.78 -0.61
C MET A 377 -16.79 4.22 0.02
N THR A 378 -15.69 4.96 -0.04
CA THR A 378 -14.36 4.52 0.37
C THR A 378 -13.83 5.45 1.45
N ARG A 379 -13.27 4.89 2.50
CA ARG A 379 -12.65 5.61 3.60
C ARG A 379 -11.18 5.27 3.66
N VAL A 380 -10.41 6.19 4.25
CA VAL A 380 -8.99 5.94 4.50
C VAL A 380 -8.87 5.03 5.71
N ILE A 381 -8.13 3.94 5.55
CA ILE A 381 -7.59 3.16 6.67
C ILE A 381 -6.08 3.41 6.79
N LYS A 382 -5.58 3.37 8.03
CA LYS A 382 -4.18 3.67 8.38
C LYS A 382 -3.56 2.54 9.21
N GLY A 383 -2.23 2.47 9.28
CA GLY A 383 -1.49 1.59 10.20
C GLY A 383 -0.86 0.33 9.62
N GLY A 384 -1.43 -0.24 8.55
CA GLY A 384 -1.00 -1.57 8.12
C GLY A 384 -1.60 -2.67 8.99
N GLY A 385 -1.07 -3.89 8.94
CA GLY A 385 -1.58 -4.99 9.77
C GLY A 385 -0.67 -6.21 9.75
N TRP A 386 -1.01 -7.21 10.57
CA TRP A 386 -0.25 -8.43 10.81
C TRP A 386 0.06 -9.24 9.53
N SER A 387 -0.72 -9.09 8.47
CA SER A 387 -0.51 -9.79 7.19
C SER A 387 0.06 -8.90 6.08
N PHE A 388 0.54 -7.69 6.40
CA PHE A 388 0.96 -6.68 5.42
C PHE A 388 2.47 -6.43 5.39
N ARG A 389 2.95 -6.15 4.18
CA ARG A 389 4.36 -5.98 3.82
C ARG A 389 4.96 -4.70 4.38
N VAL A 390 6.29 -4.64 4.32
CA VAL A 390 7.12 -3.54 4.86
C VAL A 390 6.67 -2.13 4.48
N HIS A 391 6.19 -1.93 3.24
CA HIS A 391 5.77 -0.61 2.75
C HIS A 391 4.40 -0.17 3.26
N PHE A 392 3.54 -1.10 3.71
CA PHE A 392 2.27 -0.76 4.33
C PHE A 392 2.41 -0.36 5.80
N ILE A 393 3.50 -0.77 6.44
CA ILE A 393 3.81 -0.43 7.83
C ILE A 393 4.61 0.89 7.85
N ARG A 394 3.98 2.00 7.43
CA ARG A 394 4.53 3.37 7.43
C ARG A 394 3.50 4.33 7.99
N SER A 395 3.94 5.38 8.68
CA SER A 395 3.04 6.41 9.22
C SER A 395 2.25 7.12 8.12
N ALA A 396 2.91 7.40 6.99
CA ALA A 396 2.32 8.06 5.83
C ALA A 396 1.40 7.16 5.00
N MET A 397 1.45 5.82 5.18
CA MET A 397 0.70 4.90 4.34
C MET A 397 -0.80 5.18 4.47
N ARG A 398 -1.47 5.29 3.33
CA ARG A 398 -2.92 5.48 3.23
C ARG A 398 -3.49 4.35 2.40
N TYR A 399 -4.58 3.72 2.82
CA TYR A 399 -5.19 2.67 2.01
C TYR A 399 -6.69 2.91 1.83
N PRO A 400 -7.23 2.77 0.61
CA PRO A 400 -8.66 2.86 0.37
C PRO A 400 -9.36 1.57 0.80
N GLU A 401 -10.38 1.68 1.67
CA GLU A 401 -11.25 0.55 2.00
C GLU A 401 -12.72 0.94 1.91
N LYS A 402 -13.56 0.04 1.37
CA LYS A 402 -14.99 0.32 1.18
C LYS A 402 -15.70 0.34 2.51
N MET A 403 -16.57 1.33 2.74
CA MET A 403 -17.26 1.52 4.03
C MET A 403 -17.98 0.26 4.53
N ASN A 404 -18.51 -0.56 3.62
CA ASN A 404 -19.25 -1.79 3.95
C ASN A 404 -18.36 -3.04 4.07
N SER A 405 -17.06 -2.94 3.80
CA SER A 405 -16.10 -4.03 3.96
C SER A 405 -16.05 -4.48 5.41
N ARG A 406 -16.04 -5.81 5.59
CA ARG A 406 -15.77 -6.48 6.87
C ARG A 406 -14.73 -7.55 6.60
N ASN A 407 -13.51 -7.32 7.05
CA ASN A 407 -12.38 -8.19 6.77
C ASN A 407 -11.64 -8.54 8.08
N HIS A 408 -10.66 -9.43 7.97
CA HIS A 408 -9.91 -9.97 9.12
C HIS A 408 -8.73 -9.09 9.56
N TYR A 409 -8.57 -7.92 8.97
CA TYR A 409 -7.40 -7.06 9.15
C TYR A 409 -7.74 -5.60 9.39
N THR A 410 -9.02 -5.22 9.44
CA THR A 410 -9.46 -3.84 9.68
C THR A 410 -10.29 -3.77 10.96
N GLY A 411 -9.78 -3.00 11.92
CA GLY A 411 -10.45 -2.56 13.13
C GLY A 411 -10.49 -1.03 13.20
N PHE A 412 -10.43 -0.48 14.40
CA PHE A 412 -10.41 0.97 14.62
C PHE A 412 -9.95 1.33 16.03
N ARG A 413 -9.56 2.59 16.21
CA ARG A 413 -9.42 3.24 17.52
C ARG A 413 -10.31 4.47 17.61
N VAL A 414 -10.65 4.86 18.83
CA VAL A 414 -11.57 5.98 19.09
C VAL A 414 -10.80 7.21 19.50
N LEU A 415 -11.23 8.36 18.98
CA LEU A 415 -10.83 9.68 19.42
C LEU A 415 -11.93 10.29 20.28
N LYS A 416 -11.55 10.96 21.37
CA LYS A 416 -12.41 11.86 22.14
C LYS A 416 -11.96 13.30 21.93
N GLU A 417 -12.89 14.16 21.53
CA GLU A 417 -12.61 15.58 21.32
C GLU A 417 -12.17 16.24 22.65
N PHE A 418 -11.25 17.18 22.55
CA PHE A 418 -10.89 18.04 23.66
C PHE A 418 -11.87 19.20 23.71
N VAL A 419 -12.64 19.28 24.80
CA VAL A 419 -13.42 20.47 25.11
C VAL A 419 -12.60 21.25 26.14
N PRO A 420 -12.05 22.44 25.80
CA PRO A 420 -11.44 23.30 26.79
C PRO A 420 -12.46 23.57 27.90
N GLN A 421 -12.06 23.42 29.16
CA GLN A 421 -12.87 23.97 30.25
C GLN A 421 -12.75 25.49 30.14
N GLU A 422 -13.90 26.17 29.97
CA GLU A 422 -13.99 27.65 30.00
C GLU A 422 -13.49 28.23 31.33
#